data_AF-A0ABD3YAU6-F1
#
_entry.id   AF-A0ABD3YAU6-F1
#
_cell.length_a   1.000
_cell.length_b   1.000
_cell.length_c   1.000
_cell.angle_alpha   90.00
_cell.angle_beta   90.00
_cell.angle_gamma   90.00
#
_symmetry.space_group_name_H-M   'P 1'
#
loop_
_entity.id
_entity.type
_entity.pdbx_description
1 polymer ?
#
loop_
_entity_poly.entity_id
_entity_poly.type
_entity_poly.pdbx_seq_one_letter_code
_entity_poly.pdbx_strand_id
1 'polypeptide(L)'
;MNFKSVVKWFLGEDGYKKRDLTAIEELNRSFMMAAKCRYLASARLKHLGEVASHTTTLLSMLLIFMPLMQIAGLEFSFPTVLMNVIQVFLAVSVLVFSVINTKARYSLRAEKLNQCGDKIKELQRQLSFDLNNNKSPCYQDFHNRYLDIEVDSENHARVDYCFARLHLSTIYNLNGVKRLVVIINAYLRKWFTFIGPVFMFLMASLIILDMLKIISVLSDILVPLLPKG
;
A
#
# COMPACT_ATOMS: atom_id res chain seq x y z
N MET A 1 -15.23 34.43 16.82
CA MET A 1 -14.55 33.15 17.11
C MET A 1 -13.49 33.41 18.18
N ASN A 2 -13.56 32.75 19.33
CA ASN A 2 -12.72 33.09 20.50
C ASN A 2 -11.29 32.57 20.29
N PHE A 3 -10.25 33.36 20.62
CA PHE A 3 -8.84 32.97 20.39
C PHE A 3 -8.50 31.58 20.98
N LYS A 4 -9.06 31.27 22.16
CA LYS A 4 -8.91 29.94 22.80
C LYS A 4 -9.51 28.80 21.97
N SER A 5 -10.62 29.02 21.25
CA SER A 5 -11.21 27.98 20.40
C SER A 5 -10.37 27.73 19.14
N VAL A 6 -9.72 28.77 18.61
CA VAL A 6 -8.79 28.65 17.47
C VAL A 6 -7.54 27.88 17.88
N VAL A 7 -6.96 28.19 19.05
CA VAL A 7 -5.79 27.47 19.58
C VAL A 7 -6.13 26.01 19.89
N LYS A 8 -7.30 25.72 20.48
CA LYS A 8 -7.75 24.35 20.74
C LYS A 8 -7.97 23.56 19.45
N TRP A 9 -8.56 24.20 18.44
CA TRP A 9 -8.74 23.60 17.12
C TRP A 9 -7.39 23.33 16.43
N PHE A 10 -6.42 24.24 16.56
CA PHE A 10 -5.08 24.11 16.01
C PHE A 10 -4.28 22.99 16.68
N LEU A 11 -4.26 22.92 18.02
CA LEU A 11 -3.64 21.82 18.78
C LEU A 11 -4.30 20.46 18.50
N GLY A 12 -5.54 20.48 18.02
CA GLY A 12 -6.25 19.32 17.52
C GLY A 12 -6.95 18.52 18.63
N GLU A 13 -8.18 18.14 18.35
CA GLU A 13 -8.89 17.11 19.11
C GLU A 13 -8.67 15.75 18.44
N ASP A 14 -8.59 14.71 19.27
CA ASP A 14 -8.59 13.32 18.82
C ASP A 14 -9.54 12.51 19.72
N GLY A 15 -10.59 11.94 19.13
CA GLY A 15 -11.53 11.08 19.82
C GLY A 15 -12.83 10.86 19.05
N TYR A 16 -13.76 10.13 19.67
CA TYR A 16 -15.11 9.94 19.16
C TYR A 16 -15.96 11.20 19.32
N LYS A 17 -16.79 11.50 18.31
CA LYS A 17 -17.77 12.58 18.36
C LYS A 17 -18.87 12.33 19.40
N LYS A 18 -19.40 11.10 19.45
CA LYS A 18 -20.36 10.64 20.46
C LYS A 18 -19.72 9.50 21.24
N ARG A 19 -19.61 9.67 22.57
CA ARG A 19 -18.99 8.70 23.49
C ARG A 19 -20.02 7.78 24.13
N ASP A 20 -21.18 8.34 24.48
CA ASP A 20 -22.24 7.60 25.16
C ASP A 20 -23.19 7.00 24.12
N LEU A 21 -22.85 5.78 23.68
CA LEU A 21 -23.65 4.97 22.76
C LEU A 21 -24.18 3.75 23.51
N THR A 22 -25.36 3.30 23.13
CA THR A 22 -25.83 1.97 23.52
C THR A 22 -24.94 0.89 22.90
N ALA A 23 -24.89 -0.31 23.50
CA ALA A 23 -24.06 -1.42 23.00
C ALA A 23 -24.34 -1.74 21.51
N ILE A 24 -25.59 -1.61 21.08
CA ILE A 24 -25.99 -1.87 19.69
C ILE A 24 -25.53 -0.76 18.72
N GLU A 25 -25.58 0.51 19.14
CA GLU A 25 -25.03 1.62 18.35
C GLU A 25 -23.50 1.53 18.25
N GLU A 26 -22.83 1.07 19.32
CA GLU A 26 -21.40 0.81 19.32
C GLU A 26 -21.02 -0.36 18.39
N LEU A 27 -21.85 -1.40 18.32
CA LEU A 27 -21.70 -2.47 17.34
C LEU A 27 -21.81 -1.93 15.91
N ASN A 28 -22.82 -1.11 15.63
CA ASN A 28 -22.99 -0.47 14.31
C ASN A 28 -21.77 0.40 13.94
N ARG A 29 -21.26 1.19 14.90
CA ARG A 29 -20.03 1.98 14.73
C ARG A 29 -18.82 1.11 14.40
N SER A 30 -18.70 -0.04 15.06
CA SER A 30 -17.63 -1.01 14.82
C SER A 30 -17.72 -1.60 13.41
N PHE A 31 -18.92 -1.94 12.93
CA PHE A 31 -19.13 -2.41 11.56
C PHE A 31 -18.74 -1.35 10.51
N MET A 32 -19.10 -0.07 10.73
CA MET A 32 -18.69 1.01 9.84
C MET A 32 -17.16 1.13 9.72
N MET A 33 -16.46 1.03 10.85
CA MET A 33 -15.00 1.03 10.89
C MET A 33 -14.41 -0.20 10.19
N ALA A 34 -14.88 -1.39 10.55
CA ALA A 34 -14.40 -2.66 10.03
C ALA A 34 -14.55 -2.75 8.50
N ALA A 35 -15.71 -2.37 7.96
CA ALA A 35 -15.93 -2.33 6.51
C ALA A 35 -14.99 -1.33 5.84
N LYS A 36 -14.84 -0.12 6.40
CA LYS A 36 -13.99 0.92 5.80
C LYS A 36 -12.52 0.52 5.77
N CYS A 37 -12.01 -0.09 6.85
CA CYS A 37 -10.64 -0.60 6.90
C CYS A 37 -10.40 -1.67 5.82
N ARG A 38 -11.35 -2.59 5.61
CA ARG A 38 -11.22 -3.65 4.60
C ARG A 38 -11.24 -3.11 3.16
N TYR A 39 -12.08 -2.12 2.87
CA TYR A 39 -12.04 -1.44 1.56
C TYR A 39 -10.71 -0.72 1.32
N LEU A 40 -10.17 -0.03 2.33
CA LEU A 40 -8.87 0.65 2.22
C LEU A 40 -7.72 -0.34 2.05
N ALA A 41 -7.76 -1.46 2.78
CA ALA A 41 -6.80 -2.54 2.63
C ALA A 41 -6.86 -3.16 1.23
N SER A 42 -8.06 -3.40 0.71
CA SER A 42 -8.28 -3.88 -0.66
C SER A 42 -7.68 -2.93 -1.70
N ALA A 43 -8.02 -1.64 -1.62
CA ALA A 43 -7.49 -0.62 -2.54
C ALA A 43 -5.96 -0.54 -2.48
N ARG A 44 -5.36 -0.59 -1.27
CA ARG A 44 -3.90 -0.63 -1.12
C ARG A 44 -3.28 -1.85 -1.80
N LEU A 45 -3.85 -3.04 -1.61
CA LEU A 45 -3.32 -4.25 -2.22
C LEU A 45 -3.47 -4.24 -3.75
N LYS A 46 -4.58 -3.71 -4.29
CA LYS A 46 -4.74 -3.51 -5.75
C LYS A 46 -3.63 -2.62 -6.30
N HIS A 47 -3.42 -1.45 -5.70
CA HIS A 47 -2.35 -0.54 -6.13
C HIS A 47 -0.95 -1.13 -5.97
N LEU A 48 -0.69 -1.89 -4.89
CA LEU A 48 0.59 -2.57 -4.72
C LEU A 48 0.82 -3.60 -5.83
N GLY A 49 -0.22 -4.37 -6.19
CA GLY A 49 -0.17 -5.32 -7.30
C GLY A 49 0.07 -4.65 -8.65
N GLU A 50 -0.64 -3.55 -8.93
CA GLU A 50 -0.45 -2.74 -10.15
C GLU A 50 0.98 -2.21 -10.25
N VAL A 51 1.49 -1.56 -9.20
CA VAL A 51 2.86 -1.01 -9.17
C VAL A 51 3.89 -2.12 -9.34
N ALA A 52 3.74 -3.26 -8.66
CA ALA A 52 4.64 -4.39 -8.79
C ALA A 52 4.64 -4.98 -10.22
N SER A 53 3.46 -5.09 -10.83
CA SER A 53 3.31 -5.55 -12.21
C SER A 53 3.98 -4.59 -13.19
N HIS A 54 3.66 -3.29 -13.12
CA HIS A 54 4.27 -2.27 -13.97
C HIS A 54 5.78 -2.20 -13.80
N THR A 55 6.29 -2.30 -12.57
CA THR A 55 7.73 -2.34 -12.30
C THR A 55 8.38 -3.53 -12.99
N THR A 56 7.77 -4.72 -12.91
CA THR A 56 8.29 -5.92 -13.56
C THR A 56 8.30 -5.77 -15.09
N THR A 57 7.23 -5.22 -15.67
CA THR A 57 7.17 -4.95 -17.12
C THR A 57 8.25 -3.98 -17.58
N LEU A 58 8.45 -2.87 -16.85
CA LEU A 58 9.49 -1.88 -17.16
C LEU A 58 10.89 -2.49 -17.01
N LEU A 59 11.15 -3.26 -15.95
CA LEU A 59 12.43 -3.94 -15.75
C LEU A 59 12.71 -4.94 -16.88
N SER A 60 11.72 -5.71 -17.34
CA SER A 60 11.89 -6.61 -18.49
C SER A 60 12.18 -5.85 -19.78
N MET A 61 11.54 -4.70 -20.01
CA MET A 61 11.84 -3.85 -21.16
C MET A 61 13.29 -3.34 -21.10
N LEU A 62 13.74 -2.89 -19.93
CA LEU A 62 15.12 -2.44 -19.69
C LEU A 62 16.15 -3.57 -19.91
N LEU A 63 15.83 -4.79 -19.48
CA LEU A 63 16.67 -5.96 -19.72
C LEU A 63 16.83 -6.30 -21.20
N ILE A 64 15.77 -6.15 -22.00
CA ILE A 64 15.81 -6.37 -23.46
C ILE A 64 16.52 -5.22 -24.17
N PHE A 65 16.40 -4.00 -23.63
CA PHE A 65 17.05 -2.83 -24.19
C PHE A 65 18.59 -2.93 -24.19
N MET A 66 19.19 -3.46 -23.12
CA MET A 66 20.65 -3.60 -23.03
C MET A 66 21.29 -4.38 -24.21
N PRO A 67 20.88 -5.63 -24.54
CA PRO A 67 21.45 -6.35 -25.67
C PRO A 67 21.11 -5.71 -27.02
N LEU A 68 19.94 -5.07 -27.18
CA LEU A 68 19.60 -4.35 -28.42
C LEU A 68 20.56 -3.19 -28.68
N MET A 69 20.92 -2.43 -27.64
CA MET A 69 21.89 -1.35 -27.77
C MET A 69 23.30 -1.88 -28.10
N GLN A 70 23.68 -3.04 -27.56
CA GLN A 70 24.95 -3.69 -27.92
C GLN A 70 24.99 -4.07 -29.40
N ILE A 71 23.89 -4.64 -29.92
CA ILE A 71 23.79 -5.00 -31.34
C ILE A 71 23.83 -3.76 -32.24
N ALA A 72 23.25 -2.63 -31.80
CA ALA A 72 23.29 -1.37 -32.51
C ALA A 72 24.70 -0.71 -32.55
N GLY A 73 25.69 -1.28 -31.86
CA GLY A 73 27.08 -0.83 -31.93
C GLY A 73 27.36 0.46 -31.15
N LEU A 74 26.54 0.81 -30.16
CA LEU A 74 26.84 1.95 -29.29
C LEU A 74 28.08 1.70 -28.44
N GLU A 75 28.80 2.77 -28.14
CA GLU A 75 29.90 2.72 -27.18
C GLU A 75 29.37 2.73 -25.74
N PHE A 76 29.83 1.77 -24.93
CA PHE A 76 29.45 1.67 -23.52
C PHE A 76 30.60 1.99 -22.58
N SER A 77 30.27 2.35 -21.33
CA SER A 77 31.25 2.52 -20.25
C SER A 77 31.85 1.20 -19.77
N PHE A 78 31.08 0.11 -19.87
CA PHE A 78 31.48 -1.21 -19.38
C PHE A 78 32.06 -2.09 -20.50
N PRO A 79 33.16 -2.84 -20.23
CA PRO A 79 33.61 -3.91 -21.12
C PRO A 79 32.53 -4.97 -21.34
N THR A 80 32.53 -5.63 -22.50
CA THR A 80 31.53 -6.64 -22.88
C THR A 80 31.36 -7.75 -21.84
N VAL A 81 32.46 -8.22 -21.24
CA VAL A 81 32.43 -9.27 -20.21
C VAL A 81 31.64 -8.79 -18.99
N LEU A 82 31.92 -7.59 -18.48
CA LEU A 82 31.22 -7.03 -17.33
C LEU A 82 29.74 -6.77 -17.66
N MET A 83 29.45 -6.31 -18.87
CA MET A 83 28.08 -6.13 -19.34
C MET A 83 27.28 -7.44 -19.29
N ASN A 84 27.86 -8.54 -19.79
CA ASN A 84 27.20 -9.84 -19.79
C ASN A 84 26.92 -10.33 -18.36
N VAL A 85 27.87 -10.15 -17.43
CA VAL A 85 27.69 -10.49 -16.02
C VAL A 85 26.55 -9.68 -15.39
N ILE A 86 26.53 -8.36 -15.61
CA ILE A 86 25.48 -7.47 -15.11
C ILE A 86 24.11 -7.87 -15.67
N GLN A 87 24.02 -8.15 -16.98
CA GLN A 87 22.78 -8.57 -17.63
C GLN A 87 22.22 -9.87 -17.04
N VAL A 88 23.06 -10.90 -16.87
CA VAL A 88 22.65 -12.18 -16.27
C VAL A 88 22.19 -11.96 -14.83
N PHE A 89 22.93 -11.19 -14.03
CA PHE A 89 22.56 -10.90 -12.64
C PHE A 89 21.23 -10.14 -12.53
N LEU A 90 21.03 -9.12 -13.37
CA LEU A 90 19.78 -8.36 -13.42
C LEU A 90 18.61 -9.24 -13.87
N ALA A 91 18.81 -10.12 -14.86
CA ALA A 91 17.78 -11.05 -15.32
C ALA A 91 17.31 -12.00 -14.20
N VAL A 92 18.25 -12.59 -13.46
CA VAL A 92 17.94 -13.44 -12.29
C VAL A 92 17.22 -12.62 -11.20
N SER A 93 17.67 -11.39 -10.95
CA SER A 93 17.06 -10.52 -9.94
C SER A 93 15.59 -10.17 -10.27
N VAL A 94 15.32 -9.79 -11.53
CA VAL A 94 13.96 -9.49 -12.01
C VAL A 94 13.06 -10.72 -11.95
N LEU A 95 13.59 -11.90 -12.30
CA LEU A 95 12.86 -13.16 -12.18
C LEU A 95 12.46 -13.45 -10.72
N VAL A 96 13.39 -13.34 -9.77
CA VAL A 96 13.12 -13.56 -8.34
C VAL A 96 12.05 -12.58 -7.84
N PHE A 97 12.15 -11.31 -8.22
CA PHE A 97 11.14 -10.29 -7.88
C PHE A 97 9.76 -10.64 -8.44
N SER A 98 9.69 -11.06 -9.71
CA SER A 98 8.44 -11.47 -10.35
C SER A 98 7.80 -12.67 -9.64
N VAL A 99 8.58 -13.66 -9.24
CA VAL A 99 8.10 -14.84 -8.51
C VAL A 99 7.56 -14.44 -7.13
N ILE A 100 8.24 -13.57 -6.40
CA ILE A 100 7.78 -13.07 -5.09
C ILE A 100 6.44 -12.35 -5.24
N ASN A 101 6.31 -11.44 -6.21
CA ASN A 101 5.07 -10.70 -6.45
C ASN A 101 3.91 -11.61 -6.88
N THR A 102 4.21 -12.63 -7.70
CA THR A 102 3.21 -13.63 -8.10
C THR A 102 2.72 -14.44 -6.89
N LYS A 103 3.63 -14.89 -6.02
CA LYS A 103 3.28 -15.63 -4.80
C LYS A 103 2.51 -14.78 -3.78
N ALA A 104 2.70 -13.46 -3.77
CA ALA A 104 1.99 -12.57 -2.87
C ALA A 104 0.48 -12.48 -3.15
N ARG A 105 0.02 -12.86 -4.35
CA ARG A 105 -1.40 -12.97 -4.75
C ARG A 105 -2.23 -11.72 -4.45
N TYR A 106 -1.67 -10.53 -4.68
CA TYR A 106 -2.28 -9.25 -4.28
C TYR A 106 -3.74 -9.08 -4.75
N SER A 107 -4.05 -9.44 -6.00
CA SER A 107 -5.40 -9.32 -6.58
C SER A 107 -6.43 -10.19 -5.84
N LEU A 108 -6.13 -11.48 -5.63
CA LEU A 108 -7.02 -12.41 -4.93
C LEU A 108 -7.31 -11.94 -3.49
N ARG A 109 -6.26 -11.50 -2.79
CA ARG A 109 -6.35 -11.02 -1.41
C ARG A 109 -7.15 -9.72 -1.32
N ALA A 110 -6.94 -8.81 -2.25
CA ALA A 110 -7.71 -7.58 -2.35
C ALA A 110 -9.20 -7.85 -2.59
N GLU A 111 -9.52 -8.82 -3.45
CA GLU A 111 -10.90 -9.20 -3.74
C GLU A 111 -11.58 -9.82 -2.51
N LYS A 112 -10.93 -10.73 -1.80
CA LYS A 112 -11.44 -11.29 -0.53
C LYS A 112 -11.73 -10.21 0.52
N LEU A 113 -10.83 -9.24 0.67
CA LEU A 113 -11.03 -8.11 1.57
C LEU A 113 -12.21 -7.24 1.13
N ASN A 114 -12.38 -7.01 -0.17
CA ASN A 114 -13.50 -6.25 -0.71
C ASN A 114 -14.84 -6.95 -0.42
N GLN A 115 -14.93 -8.24 -0.73
CA GLN A 115 -16.11 -9.06 -0.48
C GLN A 115 -16.47 -9.13 1.01
N CYS A 116 -15.48 -9.29 1.89
CA CYS A 116 -15.71 -9.23 3.33
C CYS A 116 -16.22 -7.84 3.76
N GLY A 117 -15.65 -6.76 3.20
CA GLY A 117 -16.14 -5.40 3.39
C GLY A 117 -17.61 -5.23 2.98
N ASP A 118 -18.00 -5.79 1.83
CA ASP A 118 -19.38 -5.77 1.33
C ASP A 118 -20.35 -6.51 2.25
N LYS A 119 -19.99 -7.72 2.70
CA LYS A 119 -20.78 -8.49 3.67
C LYS A 119 -21.00 -7.72 4.98
N ILE A 120 -19.94 -7.11 5.54
CA ILE A 120 -20.05 -6.29 6.76
C ILE A 120 -20.89 -5.04 6.50
N LYS A 121 -20.74 -4.41 5.33
CA LYS A 121 -21.48 -3.20 4.97
C LYS A 121 -22.97 -3.48 4.83
N GLU A 122 -23.34 -4.64 4.31
CA GLU A 122 -24.72 -5.09 4.23
C GLU A 122 -25.30 -5.36 5.62
N LEU A 123 -24.55 -6.05 6.48
CA LEU A 123 -24.94 -6.26 7.89
C LEU A 123 -25.14 -4.92 8.64
N GLN A 124 -24.26 -3.95 8.39
CA GLN A 124 -24.33 -2.58 8.93
C GLN A 124 -25.57 -1.82 8.47
N ARG A 125 -25.96 -1.97 7.19
CA ARG A 125 -27.17 -1.37 6.62
C ARG A 125 -28.43 -1.97 7.24
N GLN A 126 -28.48 -3.29 7.38
CA GLN A 126 -29.60 -3.99 8.03
C GLN A 126 -29.76 -3.51 9.47
N LEU A 127 -28.67 -3.46 10.25
CA LEU A 127 -28.71 -2.97 11.62
C LEU A 127 -29.19 -1.51 11.70
N SER A 128 -28.69 -0.65 10.81
CA SER A 128 -29.09 0.75 10.77
C SER A 128 -30.57 0.92 10.38
N PHE A 129 -31.08 0.07 9.48
CA PHE A 129 -32.49 0.05 9.12
C PHE A 129 -33.38 -0.34 10.31
N ASP A 130 -33.00 -1.39 11.05
CA ASP A 130 -33.77 -1.83 12.22
C ASP A 130 -33.77 -0.77 13.34
N LEU A 131 -32.62 -0.12 13.59
CA LEU A 131 -32.51 0.99 14.55
C LEU A 131 -33.38 2.19 14.16
N ASN A 132 -33.38 2.57 12.87
CA ASN A 132 -34.18 3.72 12.39
C ASN A 132 -35.69 3.46 12.43
N ASN A 133 -36.11 2.19 12.35
CA ASN A 133 -37.52 1.79 12.41
C ASN A 133 -38.00 1.44 13.82
N ASN A 134 -37.24 1.82 14.87
CA ASN A 134 -37.54 1.53 16.28
C ASN A 134 -37.78 0.04 16.58
N LYS A 135 -37.20 -0.86 15.76
CA LYS A 135 -37.11 -2.26 16.14
C LYS A 135 -36.04 -2.39 17.21
N SER A 136 -36.16 -3.40 18.07
CA SER A 136 -35.13 -3.76 19.06
C SER A 136 -34.27 -4.89 18.50
N PRO A 137 -33.24 -4.61 17.68
CA PRO A 137 -32.38 -5.65 17.13
C PRO A 137 -31.62 -6.36 18.25
N CYS A 138 -31.55 -7.69 18.16
CA CYS A 138 -30.77 -8.50 19.09
C CYS A 138 -29.27 -8.30 18.81
N TYR A 139 -28.53 -7.85 19.81
CA TYR A 139 -27.07 -7.68 19.72
C TYR A 139 -26.37 -8.98 19.31
N GLN A 140 -26.76 -10.09 19.94
CA GLN A 140 -26.10 -11.38 19.77
C GLN A 140 -26.21 -11.88 18.32
N ASP A 141 -27.36 -11.68 17.69
CA ASP A 141 -27.61 -12.13 16.32
C ASP A 141 -26.70 -11.41 15.33
N PHE A 142 -26.61 -10.08 15.44
CA PHE A 142 -25.73 -9.28 14.59
C PHE A 142 -24.25 -9.54 14.88
N HIS A 143 -23.89 -9.75 16.15
CA HIS A 143 -22.52 -10.05 16.54
C HIS A 143 -22.06 -11.42 16.01
N ASN A 144 -22.87 -12.46 16.15
CA ASN A 144 -22.55 -13.80 15.64
C ASN A 144 -22.39 -13.78 14.11
N ARG A 145 -23.32 -13.14 13.38
CA ARG A 145 -23.21 -12.96 11.92
C ARG A 145 -21.95 -12.21 11.51
N TYR A 146 -21.50 -11.25 12.32
CA TYR A 146 -20.25 -10.54 12.07
C TYR A 146 -19.02 -11.45 12.26
N LEU A 147 -18.99 -12.26 13.32
CA LEU A 147 -17.92 -13.23 13.56
C LEU A 147 -17.80 -14.22 12.41
N ASP A 148 -18.93 -14.72 11.90
CA ASP A 148 -18.95 -15.63 10.75
C ASP A 148 -18.33 -14.99 9.49
N ILE A 149 -18.55 -13.69 9.28
CA ILE A 149 -17.96 -12.94 8.16
C ILE A 149 -16.47 -12.66 8.36
N GLU A 150 -16.03 -12.44 9.60
CA GLU A 150 -14.67 -12.03 9.94
C GLU A 150 -13.65 -13.17 9.71
N VAL A 151 -14.03 -14.41 10.04
CA VAL A 151 -13.18 -15.61 9.92
C VAL A 151 -12.63 -15.81 8.50
N ASP A 152 -13.37 -15.37 7.48
CA ASP A 152 -13.02 -15.57 6.07
C ASP A 152 -11.97 -14.59 5.53
N SER A 153 -11.58 -13.56 6.29
CA SER A 153 -10.79 -12.44 5.79
C SER A 153 -9.48 -12.23 6.53
N GLU A 154 -8.45 -11.85 5.77
CA GLU A 154 -7.17 -11.46 6.33
C GLU A 154 -7.29 -10.19 7.17
N ASN A 155 -6.41 -10.05 8.16
CA ASN A 155 -6.34 -8.83 8.96
C ASN A 155 -5.83 -7.64 8.13
N HIS A 156 -6.49 -6.50 8.25
CA HIS A 156 -6.00 -5.23 7.71
C HIS A 156 -4.82 -4.70 8.53
N ALA A 157 -3.96 -3.87 7.92
CA ALA A 157 -2.82 -3.30 8.63
C ALA A 157 -3.21 -2.02 9.39
N ARG A 158 -2.38 -1.61 10.36
CA ARG A 158 -2.61 -0.38 11.14
C ARG A 158 -2.75 0.88 10.26
N VAL A 159 -2.10 0.91 9.11
CA VAL A 159 -2.21 2.03 8.17
C VAL A 159 -3.64 2.18 7.61
N ASP A 160 -4.36 1.07 7.39
CA ASP A 160 -5.75 1.10 6.92
C ASP A 160 -6.67 1.71 7.97
N TYR A 161 -6.42 1.40 9.24
CA TYR A 161 -7.14 1.98 10.37
C TYR A 161 -6.90 3.49 10.50
N CYS A 162 -5.65 3.95 10.31
CA CYS A 162 -5.35 5.38 10.30
C CYS A 162 -6.12 6.11 9.18
N PHE A 163 -6.12 5.58 7.97
CA PHE A 163 -6.87 6.16 6.86
C PHE A 163 -8.39 6.07 7.08
N ALA A 164 -8.90 4.99 7.67
CA ALA A 164 -10.30 4.84 8.00
C ALA A 164 -10.76 5.91 9.00
N ARG A 165 -9.96 6.18 10.04
CA ARG A 165 -10.21 7.25 11.02
C ARG A 165 -10.26 8.63 10.37
N LEU A 166 -9.36 8.89 9.40
CA LEU A 166 -9.33 10.15 8.66
C LEU A 166 -10.56 10.33 7.74
N HIS A 167 -11.08 9.24 7.16
CA HIS A 167 -12.26 9.27 6.30
C HIS A 167 -13.59 9.32 7.06
N LEU A 168 -13.68 8.65 8.22
CA LEU A 168 -14.90 8.56 9.01
C LEU A 168 -15.08 9.76 9.94
N SER A 169 -15.16 10.94 9.33
CA SER A 169 -15.41 12.22 10.02
C SER A 169 -16.77 12.28 10.72
N THR A 170 -17.70 11.38 10.41
CA THR A 170 -18.98 11.24 11.13
C THR A 170 -18.80 10.61 12.50
N ILE A 171 -17.78 9.77 12.69
CA ILE A 171 -17.53 9.02 13.93
C ILE A 171 -16.41 9.69 14.75
N TYR A 172 -15.34 10.13 14.08
CA TYR A 172 -14.16 10.69 14.73
C TYR A 172 -14.10 12.21 14.56
N ASN A 173 -13.64 12.89 15.61
CA ASN A 173 -13.21 14.28 15.53
C ASN A 173 -11.69 14.30 15.49
N LEU A 174 -11.13 14.65 14.33
CA LEU A 174 -9.69 14.71 14.06
C LEU A 174 -9.39 16.03 13.35
N ASN A 175 -8.83 16.99 14.07
CA ASN A 175 -8.55 18.35 13.56
C ASN A 175 -7.11 18.80 13.84
N GLY A 176 -6.72 19.90 13.19
CA GLY A 176 -5.46 20.61 13.44
C GLY A 176 -4.21 19.75 13.24
N VAL A 177 -3.22 19.96 14.12
CA VAL A 177 -1.91 19.29 14.09
C VAL A 177 -2.03 17.78 14.28
N LYS A 178 -2.95 17.30 15.13
CA LYS A 178 -3.13 15.84 15.34
C LYS A 178 -3.58 15.13 14.07
N ARG A 179 -4.48 15.74 13.30
CA ARG A 179 -4.87 15.20 11.99
C ARG A 179 -3.67 15.12 11.06
N LEU A 180 -2.86 16.16 11.01
CA LEU A 180 -1.66 16.21 10.18
C LEU A 180 -0.63 15.13 10.59
N VAL A 181 -0.40 14.90 11.88
CA VAL A 181 0.46 13.82 12.37
C VAL A 181 -0.06 12.45 11.94
N VAL A 182 -1.36 12.20 12.06
CA VAL A 182 -1.97 10.94 11.62
C VAL A 182 -1.82 10.76 10.11
N ILE A 183 -2.02 11.81 9.32
CA ILE A 183 -1.80 11.82 7.87
C ILE A 183 -0.36 11.45 7.56
N ILE A 184 0.61 12.17 8.11
CA ILE A 184 2.04 11.93 7.84
C ILE A 184 2.42 10.50 8.20
N ASN A 185 2.06 10.03 9.40
CA ASN A 185 2.36 8.67 9.83
C ASN A 185 1.69 7.61 8.92
N ALA A 186 0.46 7.85 8.47
CA ALA A 186 -0.24 6.95 7.55
C ALA A 186 0.46 6.89 6.17
N TYR A 187 0.85 8.04 5.62
CA TYR A 187 1.59 8.09 4.35
C TYR A 187 2.97 7.47 4.47
N LEU A 188 3.74 7.74 5.53
CA LEU A 188 5.06 7.12 5.75
C LEU A 188 4.97 5.58 5.78
N ARG A 189 3.97 5.03 6.50
CA ARG A 189 3.74 3.58 6.53
C ARG A 189 3.31 3.03 5.18
N LYS A 190 2.50 3.78 4.42
CA LYS A 190 2.11 3.40 3.06
C LYS A 190 3.33 3.32 2.15
N TRP A 191 4.22 4.32 2.20
CA TRP A 191 5.46 4.38 1.42
C TRP A 191 6.40 3.20 1.68
N PHE A 192 6.48 2.73 2.92
CA PHE A 192 7.32 1.58 3.27
C PHE A 192 6.96 0.31 2.47
N THR A 193 5.70 0.18 2.07
CA THR A 193 5.23 -0.97 1.27
C THR A 193 5.80 -0.96 -0.16
N PHE A 194 6.21 0.21 -0.68
CA PHE A 194 6.69 0.40 -2.05
C PHE A 194 8.23 0.45 -2.17
N ILE A 195 8.96 0.32 -1.05
CA ILE A 195 10.42 0.41 -1.04
C ILE A 195 11.06 -0.63 -1.98
N GLY A 196 10.60 -1.89 -1.93
CA GLY A 196 11.16 -2.97 -2.74
C GLY A 196 11.09 -2.69 -4.25
N PRO A 197 9.90 -2.48 -4.84
CA PRO A 197 9.76 -2.15 -6.26
C PRO A 197 10.55 -0.90 -6.67
N VAL A 198 10.48 0.18 -5.88
CA VAL A 198 11.18 1.44 -6.17
C VAL A 198 12.69 1.24 -6.14
N PHE A 199 13.21 0.53 -5.15
CA PHE A 199 14.63 0.24 -5.03
C PHE A 199 15.15 -0.55 -6.24
N MET A 200 14.44 -1.61 -6.66
CA MET A 200 14.82 -2.39 -7.83
C MET A 200 14.81 -1.56 -9.12
N PHE A 201 13.79 -0.74 -9.32
CA PHE A 201 13.69 0.13 -10.48
C PHE A 201 14.82 1.17 -10.52
N LEU A 202 15.12 1.80 -9.38
CA LEU A 202 16.21 2.76 -9.27
C LEU A 202 17.57 2.12 -9.54
N MET A 203 17.83 0.93 -8.97
CA MET A 203 19.06 0.20 -9.18
C MET A 203 19.27 -0.14 -10.67
N ALA A 204 18.25 -0.69 -11.33
CA ALA A 204 18.32 -1.01 -12.76
C ALA A 204 18.51 0.25 -13.63
N SER A 205 17.79 1.33 -13.29
CA SER A 205 17.89 2.60 -14.01
C SER A 205 19.29 3.22 -13.88
N LEU A 206 19.88 3.20 -12.67
CA LEU A 206 21.24 3.69 -12.43
C LEU A 206 22.27 2.91 -13.25
N ILE A 207 22.17 1.58 -13.30
CA ILE A 207 23.07 0.73 -14.09
C ILE A 207 22.99 1.09 -15.59
N ILE A 208 21.78 1.32 -16.10
CA ILE A 208 21.58 1.64 -17.52
C ILE A 208 22.06 3.05 -17.86
N LEU A 209 21.82 4.02 -16.99
CA LEU A 209 22.35 5.38 -17.16
C LEU A 209 23.88 5.39 -17.15
N ASP A 210 24.50 4.56 -16.31
CA ASP A 210 25.95 4.41 -16.27
C ASP A 210 26.50 3.72 -17.52
N MET A 211 25.83 2.65 -17.95
CA MET A 211 26.12 1.95 -19.20
C MET A 211 26.16 2.92 -20.40
N LEU A 212 25.22 3.85 -20.48
CA LEU A 212 25.10 4.83 -21.56
C LEU A 212 26.04 6.04 -21.43
N LYS A 213 27.02 6.02 -20.52
CA LYS A 213 27.97 7.12 -20.25
C LYS A 213 27.29 8.43 -19.79
N ILE A 214 26.03 8.39 -19.35
CA ILE A 214 25.33 9.58 -18.83
C ILE A 214 25.82 9.88 -17.40
N ILE A 215 26.11 8.83 -16.65
CA ILE A 215 26.67 8.84 -15.29
C ILE A 215 27.90 7.92 -15.31
N SER A 216 28.92 8.15 -14.47
CA SER A 216 30.14 7.32 -14.43
C SER A 216 30.43 6.67 -13.08
N VAL A 217 29.50 6.75 -12.12
CA VAL A 217 29.74 6.37 -10.71
C VAL A 217 30.08 4.88 -10.56
N LEU A 218 29.35 3.99 -11.23
CA LEU A 218 29.56 2.54 -11.16
C LEU A 218 30.74 2.11 -12.03
N SER A 219 30.89 2.67 -13.23
CA SER A 219 32.02 2.35 -14.12
C SER A 219 33.36 2.75 -13.51
N ASP A 220 33.46 3.92 -12.88
CA ASP A 220 34.68 4.37 -12.21
C ASP A 220 35.13 3.45 -11.06
N ILE A 221 34.19 2.72 -10.43
CA ILE A 221 34.47 1.79 -9.33
C ILE A 221 34.75 0.37 -9.85
N LEU A 222 33.92 -0.12 -10.79
CA LEU A 222 33.93 -1.53 -11.21
C LEU A 222 34.97 -1.83 -12.28
N VAL A 223 35.22 -0.92 -13.22
CA VAL A 223 36.16 -1.15 -14.32
C VAL A 223 37.60 -1.32 -13.81
N PRO A 224 38.11 -0.54 -12.85
CA PRO A 224 39.46 -0.75 -12.31
C PRO A 224 39.66 -2.06 -11.55
N LEU A 225 38.58 -2.70 -11.08
CA LEU A 225 38.61 -3.98 -10.37
C LEU A 225 38.69 -5.19 -11.30
N LEU A 226 38.43 -5.00 -12.60
CA LEU A 226 38.62 -6.06 -13.57
C LEU A 226 40.12 -6.35 -13.73
N PRO A 227 40.50 -7.63 -13.89
CA PRO A 227 41.88 -7.96 -14.20
C PRO A 227 42.27 -7.21 -15.48
N LYS A 228 43.35 -6.42 -15.39
CA LYS A 228 43.98 -5.80 -16.55
C LYS A 228 44.60 -6.92 -17.39
N GLY A 229 43.79 -7.50 -18.27
CA GLY A 229 44.23 -8.36 -19.37
C GLY A 229 44.68 -7.51 -20.53
#